data_AF-B8DJI9-F1
#
_entry.id   AF-B8DJI9-F1
#
_cell.length_a   1.000
_cell.length_b   1.000
_cell.length_c   1.000
_cell.angle_alpha   90.00
_cell.angle_beta   90.00
_cell.angle_gamma   90.00
#
_symmetry.space_group_name_H-M   'P 1'
#
loop_
_entity.id
_entity.type
_entity.pdbx_description
1 polymer ?
#
loop_
_entity_poly.entity_id
_entity_poly.type
_entity_poly.pdbx_seq_one_letter_code
_entity_poly.pdbx_strand_id
1 'polypeptide(L)'
;MVRGRRLAAAVTLCAVLALGAACGKKIMPQPQDNRELFSWRGVTATATENGCLTARGEAQGNVDNMASVILEIQPIDGSADSCAGCPFQATARQEFWPEKQITPQGTAIVEVTMCPDRKAPAYRWRLVGLNVLTRFAHALGKVQTLVVDPNAPGFELPVDDTRPQQQTEIVIP
;
A
#
# COMPACT_ATOMS: atom_id res chain seq x y z
N MET A 1 -50.81 9.54 61.26
CA MET A 1 -50.19 10.28 60.12
C MET A 1 -48.72 9.94 59.85
N VAL A 2 -47.97 9.25 60.73
CA VAL A 2 -46.52 9.00 60.56
C VAL A 2 -46.18 7.91 59.51
N ARG A 3 -47.04 6.89 59.35
CA ARG A 3 -46.84 5.76 58.42
C ARG A 3 -46.88 6.17 56.93
N GLY A 4 -47.80 7.08 56.56
CA GLY A 4 -47.93 7.58 55.18
C GLY A 4 -46.75 8.43 54.73
N ARG A 5 -46.17 9.24 55.64
CA ARG A 5 -44.96 10.04 55.36
C ARG A 5 -43.72 9.20 55.12
N ARG A 6 -43.56 8.07 55.82
CA ARG A 6 -42.44 7.14 55.64
C ARG A 6 -42.53 6.36 54.33
N LEU A 7 -43.74 5.95 53.95
CA LEU A 7 -44.01 5.31 52.65
C LEU A 7 -43.76 6.27 51.48
N ALA A 8 -44.22 7.52 51.58
CA ALA A 8 -43.95 8.53 50.56
C ALA A 8 -42.44 8.79 50.41
N ALA A 9 -41.71 8.93 51.52
CA ALA A 9 -40.25 9.14 51.49
C ALA A 9 -39.49 7.96 50.85
N ALA A 10 -39.91 6.72 51.12
CA ALA A 10 -39.29 5.53 50.52
C ALA A 10 -39.53 5.44 49.00
N VAL A 11 -40.75 5.75 48.55
CA VAL A 11 -41.09 5.76 47.11
C VAL A 11 -40.31 6.84 46.38
N THR A 12 -40.19 8.04 46.94
CA THR A 12 -39.42 9.14 46.33
C THR A 12 -37.94 8.80 46.27
N LEU A 13 -37.37 8.17 47.30
CA LEU A 13 -35.97 7.76 47.30
C LEU A 13 -35.67 6.67 46.26
N CYS A 14 -36.57 5.67 46.11
CA CYS A 14 -36.46 4.65 45.07
C CYS A 14 -36.58 5.25 43.66
N ALA A 15 -37.45 6.24 43.45
CA ALA A 15 -37.59 6.92 42.17
C ALA A 15 -36.33 7.72 41.80
N VAL A 16 -35.70 8.40 42.78
CA VAL A 16 -34.44 9.13 42.55
C VAL A 16 -33.28 8.19 42.25
N LEU A 17 -33.19 7.04 42.93
CA LEU A 17 -32.16 6.03 42.68
C LEU A 17 -32.32 5.35 41.31
N ALA A 18 -33.56 5.14 40.86
CA ALA A 18 -33.84 4.56 39.53
C ALA A 18 -33.43 5.51 38.38
N LEU A 19 -33.51 6.83 38.57
CA LEU A 19 -33.11 7.83 37.58
C LEU A 19 -31.58 8.03 37.51
N GLY A 20 -30.82 7.56 38.51
CA GLY A 20 -29.35 7.62 38.55
C GLY A 20 -28.64 6.50 37.77
N ALA A 21 -29.37 5.51 37.25
CA ALA A 21 -28.84 4.49 36.35
C ALA A 21 -28.64 5.07 34.93
N ALA A 22 -27.90 6.16 34.83
CA ALA A 22 -27.36 6.61 33.56
C ALA A 22 -26.30 5.57 33.14
N CYS A 23 -26.71 4.64 32.28
CA CYS A 23 -25.80 3.81 31.51
C CYS A 23 -24.89 4.75 30.72
N GLY A 24 -23.74 5.10 31.31
CA GLY A 24 -22.70 5.84 30.62
C GLY A 24 -22.44 5.12 29.31
N LYS A 25 -22.69 5.80 28.19
CA LYS A 25 -22.34 5.29 26.88
C LYS A 25 -20.83 5.06 26.91
N LYS A 26 -20.40 3.82 27.15
CA LYS A 26 -19.05 3.38 26.84
C LYS A 26 -18.97 3.36 25.33
N ILE A 27 -18.70 4.53 24.76
CA ILE A 27 -18.31 4.61 23.36
C ILE A 27 -16.96 3.92 23.31
N MET A 28 -16.90 2.80 22.61
CA MET A 28 -15.64 2.12 22.38
C MET A 28 -14.67 3.13 21.74
N PRO A 29 -13.42 3.25 22.21
CA PRO A 29 -12.44 4.08 21.52
C PRO A 29 -12.36 3.60 20.07
N GLN A 30 -12.64 4.51 19.14
CA GLN A 30 -12.39 4.26 17.73
C GLN A 30 -10.88 4.02 17.58
N PRO A 31 -10.42 3.01 16.82
CA PRO A 31 -9.00 2.82 16.57
C PRO A 31 -8.44 4.12 15.98
N GLN A 32 -7.60 4.82 16.74
CA GLN A 32 -6.94 6.06 16.31
C GLN A 32 -6.15 5.83 15.00
N ASP A 33 -5.71 4.59 14.82
CA ASP A 33 -4.97 4.04 13.70
C ASP A 33 -5.57 4.31 12.31
N ASN A 34 -6.91 4.35 12.15
CA ASN A 34 -7.50 4.51 10.83
C ASN A 34 -7.24 5.90 10.23
N ARG A 35 -7.00 6.92 11.06
CA ARG A 35 -6.67 8.28 10.61
C ARG A 35 -5.24 8.38 10.08
N GLU A 36 -4.39 7.41 10.41
CA GLU A 36 -2.99 7.37 10.00
C GLU A 36 -2.78 6.54 8.73
N LEU A 37 -3.84 5.88 8.25
CA LEU A 37 -3.82 5.08 7.04
C LEU A 37 -4.03 5.94 5.79
N PHE A 38 -3.40 5.52 4.71
CA PHE A 38 -3.74 5.92 3.35
C PHE A 38 -4.02 4.67 2.52
N SER A 39 -4.72 4.84 1.42
CA SER A 39 -5.04 3.77 0.47
C SER A 39 -4.96 4.27 -0.96
N TRP A 40 -4.69 3.37 -1.90
CA TRP A 40 -4.80 3.71 -3.32
C TRP A 40 -6.26 3.86 -3.73
N ARG A 41 -6.62 5.03 -4.25
CA ARG A 41 -7.90 5.30 -4.92
C ARG A 41 -7.92 4.70 -6.32
N GLY A 42 -6.81 4.83 -7.02
CA GLY A 42 -6.63 4.31 -8.37
C GLY A 42 -5.15 4.20 -8.71
N VAL A 43 -4.81 3.27 -9.59
CA VAL A 43 -3.46 3.11 -10.12
C VAL A 43 -3.56 2.88 -11.62
N THR A 44 -2.62 3.41 -12.39
CA THR A 44 -2.49 3.19 -13.84
C THR A 44 -1.02 3.05 -14.19
N ALA A 45 -0.72 2.45 -15.34
CA ALA A 45 0.65 2.41 -15.84
C ALA A 45 0.68 2.51 -17.35
N THR A 46 1.79 3.02 -17.86
CA THR A 46 2.11 3.10 -19.28
C THR A 46 3.50 2.54 -19.52
N ALA A 47 3.71 2.02 -20.72
CA ALA A 47 5.04 1.66 -21.19
C ALA A 47 5.74 2.90 -21.73
N THR A 48 7.02 3.08 -21.42
CA THR A 48 7.88 4.04 -22.10
C THR A 48 8.35 3.46 -23.44
N GLU A 49 8.88 4.31 -24.32
CA GLU A 49 9.46 3.88 -25.61
C GLU A 49 10.58 2.84 -25.42
N ASN A 50 11.33 2.95 -24.30
CA ASN A 50 12.41 2.03 -23.94
C ASN A 50 11.92 0.79 -23.16
N GLY A 51 10.62 0.50 -23.15
CA GLY A 51 10.06 -0.70 -22.50
C GLY A 51 10.05 -0.69 -20.97
N CYS A 52 10.31 0.46 -20.33
CA CYS A 52 10.15 0.62 -18.89
C CYS A 52 8.67 0.87 -18.53
N LEU A 53 8.29 0.54 -17.30
CA LEU A 53 6.94 0.70 -16.79
C LEU A 53 6.87 1.96 -15.93
N THR A 54 6.13 2.96 -16.38
CA THR A 54 5.80 4.16 -15.59
C THR A 54 4.45 3.95 -14.92
N ALA A 55 4.45 3.77 -13.61
CA ALA A 55 3.25 3.59 -12.80
C ALA A 55 2.87 4.90 -12.11
N ARG A 56 1.59 5.26 -12.23
CA ARG A 56 0.98 6.41 -11.58
C ARG A 56 -0.04 5.92 -10.56
N GLY A 57 0.07 6.39 -9.33
CA GLY A 57 -0.85 6.07 -8.25
C GLY A 57 -1.52 7.32 -7.71
N GLU A 58 -2.82 7.24 -7.46
CA GLU A 58 -3.54 8.23 -6.69
C GLU A 58 -3.90 7.64 -5.32
N ALA A 59 -3.38 8.24 -4.25
CA ALA A 59 -3.62 7.86 -2.88
C ALA A 59 -4.59 8.82 -2.18
N GLN A 60 -5.38 8.30 -1.25
CA GLN A 60 -6.32 9.05 -0.41
C GLN A 60 -6.15 8.66 1.06
N GLY A 61 -6.68 9.47 1.98
CA GLY A 61 -6.48 9.31 3.42
C GLY A 61 -5.32 10.18 3.91
N ASN A 62 -4.54 9.70 4.87
CA ASN A 62 -3.39 10.44 5.39
C ASN A 62 -2.13 10.19 4.55
N VAL A 63 -2.09 10.85 3.39
CA VAL A 63 -1.00 10.72 2.40
C VAL A 63 0.33 11.30 2.87
N ASP A 64 0.34 12.13 3.92
CA ASP A 64 1.56 12.63 4.54
C ASP A 64 2.38 11.49 5.16
N ASN A 65 1.69 10.45 5.66
CA ASN A 65 2.30 9.24 6.20
C ASN A 65 2.85 8.28 5.14
N MET A 66 2.64 8.54 3.84
CA MET A 66 3.31 7.76 2.79
C MET A 66 4.81 8.08 2.81
N ALA A 67 5.61 7.06 3.17
CA ALA A 67 7.07 7.15 3.26
C ALA A 67 7.74 6.78 1.93
N SER A 68 7.30 5.67 1.33
CA SER A 68 7.85 5.16 0.08
C SER A 68 6.80 4.34 -0.67
N VAL A 69 7.11 4.03 -1.93
CA VAL A 69 6.27 3.25 -2.82
C VAL A 69 7.10 2.18 -3.48
N ILE A 70 6.64 0.94 -3.45
CA ILE A 70 7.25 -0.18 -4.16
C ILE A 70 6.42 -0.48 -5.40
N LEU A 71 7.09 -0.52 -6.54
CA LEU A 71 6.52 -1.06 -7.78
C LEU A 71 6.94 -2.52 -7.90
N GLU A 72 5.95 -3.40 -7.96
CA GLU A 72 6.16 -4.84 -8.12
C GLU A 72 5.66 -5.28 -9.50
N ILE A 73 6.45 -6.09 -10.19
CA ILE A 73 6.11 -6.64 -11.51
C ILE A 73 6.28 -8.16 -11.56
N GLN A 74 5.52 -8.78 -12.45
CA GLN A 74 5.59 -10.18 -12.84
C GLN A 74 5.44 -10.27 -14.37
N PRO A 75 6.44 -10.76 -15.11
CA PRO A 75 6.33 -10.94 -16.55
C PRO A 75 5.29 -12.00 -16.91
N ILE A 76 4.61 -11.80 -18.03
CA ILE A 76 3.77 -12.79 -18.70
C ILE A 76 4.48 -13.18 -20.01
N ASP A 77 5.33 -14.19 -19.96
CA ASP A 77 6.19 -14.62 -21.07
C ASP A 77 5.76 -15.97 -21.68
N GLY A 78 4.65 -16.55 -21.22
CA GLY A 78 4.17 -17.84 -21.67
C GLY A 78 4.98 -19.03 -21.14
N SER A 79 5.93 -18.80 -20.23
CA SER A 79 6.61 -19.87 -19.50
C SER A 79 5.65 -20.59 -18.54
N ALA A 80 6.04 -21.78 -18.05
CA ALA A 80 5.26 -22.52 -17.06
C ALA A 80 5.01 -21.72 -15.76
N ASP A 81 5.88 -20.76 -15.44
CA ASP A 81 5.77 -19.86 -14.29
C ASP A 81 4.76 -18.71 -14.51
N SER A 82 4.42 -18.44 -15.78
CA SER A 82 3.47 -17.41 -16.22
C SER A 82 2.05 -18.01 -16.37
N CYS A 83 1.49 -18.55 -15.29
CA CYS A 83 0.13 -19.09 -15.31
C CYS A 83 -0.96 -18.00 -15.24
N ALA A 84 -1.81 -17.95 -16.27
CA ALA A 84 -2.97 -17.05 -16.37
C ALA A 84 -4.07 -17.47 -15.36
N GLY A 85 -3.98 -16.97 -14.13
CA GLY A 85 -4.95 -17.24 -13.06
C GLY A 85 -4.32 -17.46 -11.68
N CYS A 86 -3.00 -17.64 -11.64
CA CYS A 86 -2.29 -17.78 -10.37
C CYS A 86 -2.29 -16.45 -9.58
N PRO A 87 -2.21 -16.53 -8.24
CA PRO A 87 -1.96 -15.38 -7.40
C PRO A 87 -0.78 -14.57 -7.93
N PHE A 88 -0.86 -13.24 -7.81
CA PHE A 88 0.23 -12.36 -8.21
C PHE A 88 1.46 -12.66 -7.38
N GLN A 89 2.58 -12.93 -8.05
CA GLN A 89 3.88 -13.17 -7.43
C GLN A 89 4.88 -12.22 -8.07
N ALA A 90 5.33 -11.23 -7.31
CA ALA A 90 6.30 -10.26 -7.79
C ALA A 90 7.65 -10.97 -8.05
N THR A 91 8.12 -10.93 -9.29
CA THR A 91 9.46 -11.45 -9.64
C THR A 91 10.51 -10.35 -9.56
N ALA A 92 10.11 -9.09 -9.75
CA ALA A 92 10.96 -7.93 -9.55
C ALA A 92 10.21 -6.85 -8.77
N ARG A 93 10.95 -6.13 -7.93
CA ARG A 93 10.44 -5.07 -7.07
C ARG A 93 11.47 -3.96 -6.96
N GLN A 94 11.01 -2.72 -6.98
CA GLN A 94 11.85 -1.55 -6.72
C GLN A 94 11.12 -0.57 -5.82
N GLU A 95 11.82 -0.10 -4.79
CA GLU A 95 11.33 0.93 -3.88
C GLU A 95 11.75 2.32 -4.37
N PHE A 96 10.83 3.26 -4.25
CA PHE A 96 10.97 4.65 -4.63
C PHE A 96 10.52 5.56 -3.50
N TRP A 97 11.13 6.74 -3.41
CA TRP A 97 10.71 7.84 -2.54
C TRP A 97 10.18 8.98 -3.42
N PRO A 98 9.03 8.81 -4.09
CA PRO A 98 8.55 9.78 -5.07
C PRO A 98 8.11 11.07 -4.39
N GLU A 99 8.23 12.18 -5.11
CA GLU A 99 7.55 13.41 -4.74
C GLU A 99 6.03 13.21 -4.83
N LYS A 100 5.31 13.75 -3.84
CA LYS A 100 3.86 13.64 -3.74
C LYS A 100 3.23 14.93 -4.25
N GLN A 101 2.50 14.85 -5.36
CA GLN A 101 1.72 15.98 -5.86
C GLN A 101 0.36 15.98 -5.17
N ILE A 102 0.14 16.92 -4.25
CA ILE A 102 -1.12 17.03 -3.52
C ILE A 102 -2.17 17.72 -4.39
N THR A 103 -3.33 17.08 -4.55
CA THR A 103 -4.45 17.62 -5.31
C THR A 103 -5.32 18.54 -4.44
N PRO A 104 -6.12 19.44 -5.04
CA PRO A 104 -7.10 20.25 -4.30
C PRO A 104 -8.13 19.43 -3.51
N GLN A 105 -8.32 18.16 -3.87
CA GLN A 105 -9.24 17.23 -3.21
C GLN A 105 -8.58 16.50 -2.02
N GLY A 106 -7.31 16.79 -1.71
CA GLY A 106 -6.57 16.16 -0.62
C GLY A 106 -6.09 14.74 -0.93
N THR A 107 -6.06 14.34 -2.21
CA THR A 107 -5.39 13.11 -2.66
C THR A 107 -3.92 13.41 -3.00
N ALA A 108 -3.06 12.40 -2.97
CA ALA A 108 -1.69 12.50 -3.45
C ALA A 108 -1.52 11.70 -4.73
N ILE A 109 -0.90 12.32 -5.72
CA ILE A 109 -0.48 11.68 -6.95
C ILE A 109 1.01 11.40 -6.85
N VAL A 110 1.40 10.16 -7.15
CA VAL A 110 2.80 9.75 -7.27
C VAL A 110 3.03 9.08 -8.61
N GLU A 111 4.24 9.21 -9.12
CA GLU A 111 4.66 8.62 -10.38
C GLU A 111 6.06 8.02 -10.22
N VAL A 112 6.22 6.77 -10.62
CA VAL A 112 7.47 6.01 -10.50
C VAL A 112 7.70 5.22 -11.77
N THR A 113 8.96 5.06 -12.16
CA THR A 113 9.33 4.32 -13.37
C THR A 113 10.34 3.25 -13.01
N MET A 114 10.06 2.00 -13.40
CA MET A 114 10.95 0.86 -13.25
C MET A 114 11.15 0.17 -14.59
N CYS A 115 12.40 -0.12 -14.93
CA CYS A 115 12.72 -0.92 -16.10
C CYS A 115 12.82 -2.40 -15.70
N PRO A 116 12.14 -3.32 -16.41
CA PRO A 116 12.19 -4.74 -16.08
C PRO A 116 13.55 -5.35 -16.44
N ASP A 117 13.92 -6.41 -15.72
CA ASP A 117 15.13 -7.22 -15.91
C ASP A 117 14.97 -8.30 -17.00
N ARG A 118 13.73 -8.63 -17.38
CA ARG A 118 13.41 -9.60 -18.42
C ARG A 118 12.33 -9.06 -19.35
N LYS A 119 12.47 -9.30 -20.66
CA LYS A 119 11.49 -8.89 -21.67
C LYS A 119 10.27 -9.80 -21.64
N ALA A 120 9.08 -9.22 -21.70
CA ALA A 120 7.82 -9.95 -21.85
C ALA A 120 6.81 -9.13 -22.67
N PRO A 121 5.88 -9.78 -23.39
CA PRO A 121 4.81 -9.10 -24.12
C PRO A 121 3.76 -8.46 -23.19
N ALA A 122 3.75 -8.81 -21.91
CA ALA A 122 2.95 -8.14 -20.89
C ALA A 122 3.57 -8.31 -19.50
N TYR A 123 3.23 -7.41 -18.59
CA TYR A 123 3.57 -7.50 -17.17
C TYR A 123 2.30 -7.38 -16.32
N ARG A 124 2.14 -8.27 -15.34
CA ARG A 124 1.26 -7.99 -14.20
C ARG A 124 2.03 -7.10 -13.24
N TRP A 125 1.38 -6.10 -12.66
CA TRP A 125 2.05 -5.17 -11.77
C TRP A 125 1.10 -4.64 -10.70
N ARG A 126 1.66 -4.14 -9.60
CA ARG A 126 0.94 -3.36 -8.58
C ARG A 126 1.84 -2.34 -7.90
N LEU A 127 1.24 -1.30 -7.36
CA LEU A 127 1.88 -0.41 -6.40
C LEU A 127 1.62 -0.88 -4.97
N VAL A 128 2.64 -0.75 -4.12
CA VAL A 128 2.59 -1.04 -2.69
C VAL A 128 3.06 0.20 -1.96
N GLY A 129 2.16 0.86 -1.24
CA GLY A 129 2.49 2.06 -0.46
C GLY A 129 2.93 1.69 0.94
N LEU A 130 4.07 2.21 1.37
CA LEU A 130 4.61 2.00 2.71
C LEU A 130 4.29 3.22 3.57
N ASN A 131 3.83 2.94 4.78
CA ASN A 131 3.57 3.95 5.78
C ASN A 131 4.84 4.20 6.60
N VAL A 132 5.10 5.47 6.96
CA VAL A 132 6.17 5.84 7.90
C VAL A 132 6.01 5.12 9.25
N LEU A 133 4.76 4.80 9.62
CA LEU A 133 4.41 3.99 10.77
C LEU A 133 4.39 2.50 10.37
N THR A 134 5.49 1.81 10.67
CA THR A 134 5.78 0.43 10.24
C THR A 134 4.84 -0.66 10.78
N ARG A 135 3.95 -0.32 11.72
CA ARG A 135 2.94 -1.25 12.26
C ARG A 135 1.71 -1.38 11.36
N PHE A 136 1.52 -0.48 10.41
CA PHE A 136 0.43 -0.59 9.45
C PHE A 136 0.76 -1.51 8.30
N ALA A 137 -0.26 -2.25 7.86
CA ALA A 137 -0.19 -3.01 6.63
C ALA A 137 0.08 -2.07 5.45
N HIS A 138 0.81 -2.57 4.45
CA HIS A 138 1.06 -1.82 3.23
C HIS A 138 -0.25 -1.52 2.49
N ALA A 139 -0.35 -0.33 1.92
CA ALA A 139 -1.43 0.03 1.02
C ALA A 139 -1.25 -0.71 -0.31
N LEU A 140 -2.03 -1.76 -0.54
CA LEU A 140 -1.95 -2.56 -1.76
C LEU A 140 -2.81 -1.96 -2.87
N GLY A 141 -2.19 -1.64 -4.00
CA GLY A 141 -2.88 -1.30 -5.23
C GLY A 141 -3.48 -2.54 -5.89
N LYS A 142 -4.48 -2.34 -6.74
CA LYS A 142 -5.04 -3.42 -7.56
C LYS A 142 -3.98 -3.93 -8.53
N VAL A 143 -3.86 -5.25 -8.66
CA VAL A 143 -3.02 -5.87 -9.70
C VAL A 143 -3.63 -5.59 -11.07
N GLN A 144 -2.83 -5.08 -11.98
CA GLN A 144 -3.21 -4.80 -13.36
C GLN A 144 -2.25 -5.46 -14.32
N THR A 145 -2.66 -5.56 -15.58
CA THR A 145 -1.82 -6.06 -16.66
C THR A 145 -1.51 -4.90 -17.60
N LEU A 146 -0.23 -4.68 -17.88
CA LEU A 146 0.23 -3.78 -18.92
C LEU A 146 0.76 -4.61 -20.09
N VAL A 147 0.22 -4.39 -21.28
CA VAL A 147 0.75 -4.98 -22.52
C VAL A 147 1.84 -4.06 -23.05
N VAL A 148 2.91 -4.65 -23.56
CA VAL A 148 4.14 -3.98 -23.99
C VAL A 148 4.64 -4.62 -25.28
N ASP A 149 5.30 -3.83 -26.12
CA ASP A 149 6.04 -4.38 -27.25
C ASP A 149 7.45 -4.80 -26.78
N PRO A 150 7.76 -6.11 -26.69
CA PRO A 150 9.08 -6.56 -26.26
C PRO A 150 10.19 -6.21 -27.27
N ASN A 151 9.81 -5.83 -28.49
CA ASN A 151 10.73 -5.44 -29.57
C ASN A 151 10.83 -3.92 -29.75
N ALA A 152 10.26 -3.13 -28.82
CA ALA A 152 10.36 -1.68 -28.88
C ALA A 152 11.84 -1.23 -28.97
N PRO A 153 12.19 -0.32 -29.89
CA PRO A 153 13.54 0.20 -30.02
C PRO A 153 13.97 0.90 -28.72
N GLY A 154 15.16 0.58 -28.21
CA GLY A 154 15.66 1.12 -26.94
C GLY A 154 15.28 0.33 -25.69
N PHE A 155 14.46 -0.72 -25.81
CA PHE A 155 14.26 -1.69 -24.73
C PHE A 155 15.44 -2.66 -24.67
N GLU A 156 16.54 -2.24 -24.06
CA GLU A 156 17.69 -3.07 -23.74
C GLU A 156 17.61 -3.51 -22.29
N LEU A 157 17.75 -4.82 -22.03
CA LEU A 157 17.84 -5.31 -20.66
C LEU A 157 19.16 -4.82 -20.07
N PRO A 158 19.19 -4.45 -18.76
CA PRO A 158 20.45 -4.20 -18.09
C PRO A 158 21.39 -5.40 -18.29
N VAL A 159 22.53 -5.19 -18.94
CA VAL A 159 23.55 -6.23 -19.08
C VAL A 159 24.11 -6.48 -17.69
N ASP A 160 24.00 -7.73 -17.23
CA ASP A 160 24.58 -8.18 -15.96
C ASP A 160 26.11 -8.16 -16.08
N ASP A 161 26.74 -7.02 -15.74
CA ASP A 161 28.21 -6.86 -15.72
C ASP A 161 28.81 -7.51 -14.46
N THR A 162 28.43 -8.76 -14.16
CA THR A 162 29.21 -9.61 -13.25
C THR A 162 30.48 -10.05 -13.96
N ARG A 163 31.48 -9.17 -14.00
CA ARG A 163 32.86 -9.62 -14.10
C ARG A 163 33.15 -10.51 -12.88
N PRO A 164 33.57 -11.78 -13.05
CA PRO A 164 34.10 -12.52 -11.92
C PRO A 164 35.27 -11.71 -11.37
N GLN A 165 35.17 -11.29 -10.11
CA GLN A 165 36.31 -10.70 -9.43
C GLN A 165 37.40 -11.75 -9.42
N GLN A 166 38.38 -11.57 -10.29
CA GLN A 166 39.59 -12.37 -10.32
C GLN A 166 40.28 -12.07 -8.99
N GLN A 167 40.02 -12.92 -8.00
CA GLN A 167 40.62 -12.87 -6.68
C GLN A 167 42.11 -13.09 -6.89
N THR A 168 42.85 -11.99 -6.96
CA THR A 168 44.30 -12.02 -6.99
C THR A 168 44.77 -12.58 -5.64
N GLU A 169 45.01 -13.89 -5.61
CA GLU A 169 45.67 -14.56 -4.52
C GLU A 169 47.08 -13.95 -4.38
N ILE A 170 47.25 -13.13 -3.35
CA ILE A 170 48.55 -12.59 -2.97
C ILE A 170 49.31 -13.75 -2.33
N VAL A 171 50.14 -14.42 -3.12
CA VAL A 171 51.18 -15.33 -2.61
C VAL A 171 52.26 -14.45 -1.98
N ILE A 172 52.29 -14.42 -0.65
CA ILE A 172 53.39 -13.80 0.11
C ILE A 172 54.53 -14.83 0.18
N PRO A 173 55.77 -14.45 -0.18
CA PRO A 173 56.95 -15.33 -0.14
C PRO A 173 57.43 -15.66 1.28
#